data_AF-A0A1Q7PZL6-F1
#
_entry.id   AF-A0A1Q7PZL6-F1
#
_cell.length_a   1.000
_cell.length_b   1.000
_cell.length_c   1.000
_cell.angle_alpha   90.00
_cell.angle_beta   90.00
_cell.angle_gamma   90.00
#
_symmetry.space_group_name_H-M   'P 1'
#
loop_
_entity.id
_entity.type
_entity.pdbx_description
1 polymer ?
#
loop_
_entity_poly.entity_id
_entity_poly.type
_entity_poly.pdbx_seq_one_letter_code
_entity_poly.pdbx_strand_id
1 'polypeptide(L)'
;MFLLLFGGFIGFTGYQLVWDERAQLLTSMFVAMLRSIPAFGATLTRLFIGGLGISDGTLVRILFLHIGPATALYAFLWWHYVRLRHPKIWPPGVWVLFCVGLVFLLAGVVPMTRETIPAAAPAAHPTSFPMDVFFLIPFWLLNFLPAGVVVLLLVALFVGGLAIPYASRRETPVEMGVRHSGVAQVIDGNCTGCELCYYDCPYNAIVMVPSPGPGLSKAAANRSLLAVVIESRCVECGICIGACPFEALELPKFLERDVLRQVAEALRPGSGQAVRA
;
A
#
# COMPACT_ATOMS: atom_id res chain seq x y z
N MET A 1 -0.77 5.80 2.46
CA MET A 1 -1.52 7.02 2.81
C MET A 1 -1.43 8.09 1.73
N PHE A 2 -0.25 8.55 1.32
CA PHE A 2 -0.12 9.58 0.26
C PHE A 2 -0.85 9.24 -1.04
N LEU A 3 -0.73 8.01 -1.56
CA LEU A 3 -1.43 7.57 -2.78
C LEU A 3 -2.96 7.67 -2.65
N LEU A 4 -3.51 7.32 -1.48
CA LEU A 4 -4.97 7.37 -1.23
C LEU A 4 -5.47 8.82 -1.14
N LEU A 5 -4.72 9.70 -0.48
CA LEU A 5 -5.06 11.12 -0.37
C LEU A 5 -5.10 11.78 -1.76
N PHE A 6 -4.06 11.56 -2.57
CA PHE A 6 -3.99 12.10 -3.93
C PHE A 6 -5.09 11.51 -4.82
N GLY A 7 -5.32 10.19 -4.78
CA GLY A 7 -6.39 9.54 -5.53
C GLY A 7 -7.78 10.11 -5.19
N GLY A 8 -8.07 10.32 -3.91
CA GLY A 8 -9.32 10.95 -3.46
C GLY A 8 -9.48 12.39 -3.95
N PHE A 9 -8.42 13.20 -3.85
CA PHE A 9 -8.43 14.58 -4.33
C PHE A 9 -8.60 14.70 -5.86
N ILE A 10 -7.93 13.82 -6.62
CA ILE A 10 -8.08 13.74 -8.08
C ILE A 10 -9.51 13.35 -8.45
N GLY A 11 -10.11 12.36 -7.78
CA GLY A 11 -11.50 11.98 -8.02
C GLY A 11 -12.48 13.13 -7.76
N PHE A 12 -12.34 13.83 -6.63
CA PHE A 12 -13.14 15.01 -6.30
C PHE A 12 -13.02 16.12 -7.36
N THR A 13 -11.79 16.51 -7.72
CA THR A 13 -11.56 17.55 -8.73
C THR A 13 -12.03 17.13 -10.12
N GLY A 14 -12.02 15.83 -10.43
CA GLY A 14 -12.59 15.28 -11.66
C GLY A 14 -14.09 15.54 -11.79
N TYR A 15 -14.86 15.37 -10.71
CA TYR A 15 -16.28 15.72 -10.66
C TYR A 15 -16.52 17.22 -10.87
N GLN A 16 -15.60 18.08 -10.41
CA GLN A 16 -15.74 19.52 -10.59
C GLN A 16 -15.51 19.98 -12.04
N LEU A 17 -14.73 19.26 -12.83
CA LEU A 17 -14.44 19.60 -14.23
C LEU A 17 -15.65 19.48 -15.16
N VAL A 18 -16.69 18.73 -14.74
CA VAL A 18 -17.96 18.61 -15.49
C VAL A 18 -18.74 19.93 -15.48
N TRP A 19 -18.54 20.76 -14.45
CA TRP A 19 -19.16 22.09 -14.31
C TRP A 19 -20.70 22.09 -14.39
N ASP A 20 -21.31 21.12 -13.72
CA ASP A 20 -22.76 20.98 -13.53
C ASP A 20 -23.21 21.50 -12.14
N GLU A 21 -24.51 21.47 -11.86
CA GLU A 21 -25.07 21.86 -10.55
C GLU A 21 -24.42 21.10 -9.37
N ARG A 22 -24.05 19.83 -9.57
CA ARG A 22 -23.31 19.02 -8.58
C ARG A 22 -21.92 19.60 -8.33
N ALA A 23 -21.17 19.94 -9.37
CA ALA A 23 -19.85 20.55 -9.25
C ALA A 23 -19.91 21.87 -8.46
N GLN A 24 -20.95 22.68 -8.68
CA GLN A 24 -21.17 23.93 -7.94
C GLN A 24 -21.43 23.68 -6.44
N LEU A 25 -22.25 22.69 -6.11
CA LEU A 25 -22.53 22.32 -4.72
C LEU A 25 -21.31 21.69 -4.04
N LEU A 26 -20.60 20.77 -4.70
CA LEU A 26 -19.36 20.19 -4.20
C LEU A 26 -18.29 21.27 -3.94
N THR A 27 -18.22 22.28 -4.82
CA THR A 27 -17.32 23.43 -4.65
C THR A 27 -17.69 24.25 -3.41
N SER A 28 -18.97 24.55 -3.19
CA SER A 28 -19.40 25.33 -2.01
C SER A 28 -19.19 24.55 -0.70
N MET A 29 -19.49 23.25 -0.69
CA MET A 29 -19.22 22.34 0.43
C MET A 29 -17.73 22.25 0.73
N PHE A 30 -16.88 22.10 -0.29
CA PHE A 30 -15.43 22.06 -0.11
C PHE A 30 -14.88 23.39 0.42
N VAL A 31 -15.40 24.52 -0.05
CA VAL A 31 -15.05 25.85 0.49
C VAL A 31 -15.46 25.96 1.95
N ALA A 32 -16.63 25.45 2.35
CA ALA A 32 -17.04 25.43 3.76
C ALA A 32 -16.08 24.59 4.61
N MET A 33 -15.62 23.43 4.10
CA MET A 33 -14.57 22.63 4.74
C MET A 33 -13.25 23.39 4.87
N LEU A 34 -12.75 24.01 3.79
CA LEU A 34 -11.51 24.78 3.84
C LEU A 34 -11.60 25.93 4.84
N ARG A 35 -12.70 26.69 4.85
CA ARG A 35 -12.92 27.80 5.79
C ARG A 35 -12.99 27.37 7.25
N SER A 36 -13.35 26.12 7.52
CA SER A 36 -13.37 25.57 8.89
C SER A 36 -11.98 25.34 9.49
N ILE A 37 -10.92 25.35 8.67
CA ILE A 37 -9.53 25.16 9.13
C ILE A 37 -9.04 26.43 9.83
N PRO A 38 -8.68 26.36 11.14
CA PRO A 38 -8.16 27.51 11.86
C PRO A 38 -6.88 28.05 11.22
N ALA A 39 -6.68 29.37 11.26
CA ALA A 39 -5.53 30.11 10.72
C ALA A 39 -5.33 30.07 9.19
N PHE A 40 -5.60 28.95 8.51
CA PHE A 40 -5.29 28.76 7.09
C PHE A 40 -6.51 28.80 6.17
N GLY A 41 -7.74 28.70 6.70
CA GLY A 41 -8.92 28.47 5.87
C GLY A 41 -9.23 29.55 4.83
N ALA A 42 -9.04 30.83 5.18
CA ALA A 42 -9.23 31.94 4.25
C ALA A 42 -8.21 31.92 3.10
N THR A 43 -6.94 31.65 3.43
CA THR A 43 -5.84 31.57 2.45
C THR A 43 -6.02 30.37 1.53
N LEU A 44 -6.35 29.20 2.07
CA LEU A 44 -6.59 27.98 1.29
C LEU A 44 -7.80 28.13 0.36
N THR A 45 -8.88 28.76 0.84
CA THR A 45 -10.05 29.06 0.00
C THR A 45 -9.67 29.97 -1.17
N ARG A 46 -8.89 31.02 -0.90
CA ARG A 46 -8.41 31.94 -1.95
C ARG A 46 -7.46 31.26 -2.92
N LEU A 47 -6.61 30.35 -2.46
CA LEU A 47 -5.73 29.57 -3.34
C LEU A 47 -6.54 28.64 -4.25
N PHE A 48 -7.57 28.01 -3.70
CA PHE A 48 -8.43 27.07 -4.43
C PHE A 48 -9.30 27.75 -5.50
N ILE A 49 -10.05 28.79 -5.12
CA ILE A 49 -10.93 29.52 -6.05
C ILE A 49 -10.10 30.45 -6.96
N GLY A 50 -9.00 30.98 -6.39
CA GLY A 50 -8.09 31.94 -7.00
C GLY A 50 -8.66 33.36 -7.14
N GLY A 51 -9.51 33.76 -6.19
CA GLY A 51 -10.13 35.08 -6.13
C GLY A 51 -11.02 35.24 -4.90
N LEU A 52 -11.81 36.32 -4.88
CA LEU A 52 -12.83 36.59 -3.85
C LEU A 52 -14.15 35.83 -4.10
N GLY A 53 -14.31 35.24 -5.29
CA GLY A 53 -15.48 34.46 -5.68
C GLY A 53 -15.17 33.57 -6.89
N ILE A 54 -16.12 32.72 -7.26
CA ILE A 54 -16.01 31.82 -8.41
C ILE A 54 -15.98 32.66 -9.68
N SER A 55 -14.96 32.49 -10.51
CA SER A 55 -14.81 33.17 -11.80
C SER A 55 -14.42 32.18 -12.89
N ASP A 56 -14.34 32.63 -14.14
CA ASP A 56 -13.92 31.80 -15.27
C ASP A 56 -12.52 31.16 -15.05
N GLY A 57 -11.66 31.85 -14.27
CA GLY A 57 -10.35 31.32 -13.88
C GLY A 57 -10.40 30.17 -12.87
N THR A 58 -11.53 29.94 -12.19
CA THR A 58 -11.68 28.85 -11.21
C THR A 58 -11.67 27.49 -11.91
N LEU A 59 -12.35 27.33 -13.05
CA LEU A 59 -12.37 26.06 -13.79
C LEU A 59 -10.96 25.68 -14.29
N VAL A 60 -10.24 26.66 -14.88
CA VAL A 60 -8.87 26.44 -15.36
C VAL A 60 -7.94 26.03 -14.20
N ARG A 61 -8.11 26.63 -13.02
CA ARG A 61 -7.34 26.23 -11.83
C ARG A 61 -7.68 24.82 -11.36
N ILE A 62 -8.96 24.45 -11.34
CA ILE A 62 -9.39 23.09 -11.00
C ILE A 62 -8.78 22.08 -11.98
N LEU A 63 -8.68 22.41 -13.27
CA LEU A 63 -7.98 21.58 -14.26
C LEU A 63 -6.52 21.34 -13.88
N PHE A 64 -5.79 22.38 -13.51
CA PHE A 64 -4.40 22.23 -13.04
C PHE A 64 -4.30 21.49 -11.69
N LEU A 65 -5.26 21.72 -10.78
CA LEU A 65 -5.37 20.98 -9.52
C LEU A 65 -5.80 19.53 -9.70
N HIS A 66 -6.33 19.16 -10.87
CA HIS A 66 -6.59 17.76 -11.22
C HIS A 66 -5.35 17.11 -11.85
N ILE A 67 -4.77 17.74 -12.89
CA ILE A 67 -3.65 17.20 -13.66
C ILE A 67 -2.35 17.16 -12.84
N GLY A 68 -2.08 18.19 -12.03
CA GLY A 68 -0.85 18.29 -11.23
C GLY A 68 -0.71 17.13 -10.25
N PRO A 69 -1.69 16.93 -9.34
CA PRO A 69 -1.74 15.77 -8.45
C PRO A 69 -1.77 14.43 -9.18
N ALA A 70 -2.47 14.31 -10.32
CA ALA A 70 -2.45 13.09 -11.12
C ALA A 70 -1.05 12.75 -11.64
N THR A 71 -0.31 13.74 -12.15
CA THR A 71 1.09 13.57 -12.56
C THR A 71 1.98 13.19 -11.36
N ALA A 72 1.80 13.85 -10.21
CA ALA A 72 2.53 13.52 -9.00
C ALA A 72 2.23 12.09 -8.50
N LEU A 73 1.00 11.59 -8.68
CA LEU A 73 0.62 10.22 -8.32
C LEU A 73 1.44 9.19 -9.09
N TYR A 74 1.74 9.41 -10.38
CA TYR A 74 2.63 8.54 -11.14
C TYR A 74 4.05 8.50 -10.57
N ALA A 75 4.59 9.65 -10.16
CA ALA A 75 5.90 9.72 -9.51
C ALA A 75 5.91 8.98 -8.15
N PHE A 76 4.85 9.12 -7.35
CA PHE A 76 4.72 8.39 -6.08
C PHE A 76 4.52 6.89 -6.28
N LEU A 77 3.80 6.48 -7.33
CA LEU A 77 3.61 5.07 -7.67
C LEU A 77 4.94 4.44 -8.12
N TRP A 78 5.72 5.15 -8.94
CA TRP A 78 7.08 4.74 -9.31
C TRP A 78 7.96 4.60 -8.05
N TRP A 79 7.97 5.61 -7.17
CA TRP A 79 8.69 5.54 -5.90
C TRP A 79 8.24 4.35 -5.04
N HIS A 80 6.94 4.08 -4.99
CA HIS A 80 6.39 2.93 -4.28
C HIS A 80 6.87 1.60 -4.87
N TYR A 81 6.90 1.46 -6.20
CA TYR A 81 7.36 0.25 -6.88
C TYR A 81 8.85 -0.01 -6.71
N VAL A 82 9.69 1.03 -6.74
CA VAL A 82 11.14 0.90 -6.48
C VAL A 82 11.43 0.38 -5.07
N ARG A 83 10.48 0.49 -4.13
CA ARG A 83 10.60 -0.05 -2.77
C ARG A 83 10.21 -1.52 -2.64
N LEU A 84 9.59 -2.11 -3.65
CA LEU A 84 9.13 -3.51 -3.62
C LEU A 84 10.18 -4.44 -4.24
N ARG A 85 10.43 -5.60 -3.60
CA ARG A 85 11.21 -6.68 -4.21
C ARG A 85 10.27 -7.48 -5.11
N HIS A 86 10.57 -7.56 -6.41
CA HIS A 86 9.75 -8.25 -7.42
C HIS A 86 8.28 -7.77 -7.47
N PRO A 87 8.02 -6.48 -7.77
CA PRO A 87 6.65 -6.01 -7.97
C PRO A 87 6.03 -6.77 -9.16
N LYS A 88 4.99 -7.56 -8.89
CA LYS A 88 4.17 -8.16 -9.94
C LYS A 88 3.22 -7.09 -10.49
N ILE A 89 3.69 -6.35 -11.48
CA ILE A 89 2.94 -5.23 -12.09
C ILE A 89 1.87 -5.74 -13.05
N TRP A 90 2.08 -6.91 -13.66
CA TRP A 90 1.18 -7.50 -14.65
C TRP A 90 0.38 -8.66 -14.03
N PRO A 91 -0.90 -8.47 -13.68
CA PRO A 91 -1.76 -9.58 -13.30
C PRO A 91 -2.00 -10.53 -14.49
N PRO A 92 -2.49 -11.76 -14.25
CA PRO A 92 -2.77 -12.71 -15.33
C PRO A 92 -3.71 -12.10 -16.37
N GLY A 93 -3.38 -12.25 -17.66
CA GLY A 93 -4.10 -11.59 -18.76
C GLY A 93 -5.61 -11.88 -18.78
N VAL A 94 -6.02 -13.07 -18.33
CA VAL A 94 -7.45 -13.44 -18.19
C VAL A 94 -8.19 -12.45 -17.29
N TRP A 95 -7.61 -12.08 -16.15
CA TRP A 95 -8.23 -11.13 -15.23
C TRP A 95 -8.25 -9.71 -15.79
N VAL A 96 -7.19 -9.32 -16.51
CA VAL A 96 -7.15 -8.00 -17.18
C VAL A 96 -8.27 -7.90 -18.21
N LEU A 97 -8.37 -8.89 -19.11
CA LEU A 97 -9.38 -8.92 -20.16
C LEU A 97 -10.79 -9.03 -19.57
N PHE A 98 -10.97 -9.82 -18.52
CA PHE A 98 -12.24 -9.91 -17.79
C PHE A 98 -12.65 -8.57 -17.20
N CYS A 99 -11.77 -7.89 -16.45
CA CYS A 99 -12.06 -6.59 -15.83
C CYS A 99 -12.35 -5.52 -16.88
N VAL A 100 -11.53 -5.45 -17.94
CA VAL A 100 -11.74 -4.50 -19.05
C VAL A 100 -13.09 -4.78 -19.73
N GLY A 101 -13.37 -6.04 -20.07
CA GLY A 101 -14.63 -6.45 -20.67
C GLY A 101 -15.84 -6.13 -19.79
N LEU A 102 -15.73 -6.35 -18.47
CA LEU A 102 -16.76 -5.99 -17.50
C LEU A 102 -17.00 -4.48 -17.46
N VAL A 103 -15.94 -3.66 -17.46
CA VAL A 103 -16.08 -2.19 -17.49
C VAL A 103 -16.80 -1.74 -18.76
N PHE A 104 -16.43 -2.27 -19.94
CA PHE A 104 -17.10 -1.94 -21.20
C PHE A 104 -18.57 -2.39 -21.21
N LEU A 105 -18.85 -3.58 -20.69
CA LEU A 105 -20.22 -4.10 -20.59
C LEU A 105 -21.07 -3.21 -19.68
N LEU A 106 -20.56 -2.88 -18.48
CA LEU A 106 -21.27 -2.02 -17.54
C LEU A 106 -21.48 -0.61 -18.10
N ALA A 107 -20.46 -0.04 -18.75
CA ALA A 107 -20.57 1.26 -19.40
C ALA A 107 -21.60 1.26 -20.55
N GLY A 108 -21.75 0.14 -21.27
CA GLY A 108 -22.76 -0.02 -22.31
C GLY A 108 -24.19 -0.21 -21.78
N VAL A 109 -24.35 -0.96 -20.69
CA VAL A 109 -25.66 -1.29 -20.09
C VAL A 109 -26.21 -0.15 -19.23
N VAL A 110 -25.33 0.63 -18.60
CA VAL A 110 -25.68 1.77 -17.75
C VAL A 110 -25.16 3.07 -18.39
N PRO A 111 -25.86 3.60 -19.41
CA PRO A 111 -25.44 4.85 -20.04
C PRO A 111 -25.54 6.00 -19.01
N MET A 112 -24.45 6.76 -18.86
CA MET A 112 -24.36 7.96 -18.01
C MET A 112 -25.38 9.05 -18.36
N THR A 113 -26.07 8.94 -19.50
CA THR A 113 -27.16 9.85 -19.90
C THR A 113 -28.41 9.74 -19.02
N ARG A 114 -28.47 8.78 -18.08
CA ARG A 114 -29.56 8.68 -17.10
C ARG A 114 -29.54 9.83 -16.06
N GLU A 115 -28.43 10.55 -15.92
CA GLU A 115 -28.27 11.64 -14.97
C GLU A 115 -27.91 12.95 -15.71
N THR A 116 -28.83 13.48 -16.52
CA THR A 116 -28.64 14.82 -17.10
C THR A 116 -28.82 15.89 -16.02
N ILE A 117 -27.75 16.11 -15.24
CA ILE A 117 -27.67 17.22 -14.31
C ILE A 117 -27.53 18.52 -15.13
N PRO A 118 -28.33 19.57 -14.85
CA PRO A 118 -28.21 20.83 -15.54
C PRO A 118 -26.80 21.43 -15.41
N ALA A 119 -26.38 22.20 -16.42
CA ALA A 119 -25.16 22.99 -16.34
C ALA A 119 -25.23 23.95 -15.14
N ALA A 120 -24.09 24.19 -14.50
CA ALA A 120 -24.03 25.06 -13.32
C ALA A 120 -24.58 26.47 -13.64
N ALA A 121 -25.59 26.88 -12.88
CA ALA A 121 -26.17 28.22 -12.95
C ALA A 121 -25.92 28.95 -11.62
N PRO A 122 -25.37 30.18 -11.61
CA PRO A 122 -25.07 30.90 -10.37
C PRO A 122 -26.25 31.09 -9.41
N ALA A 123 -27.48 31.13 -9.94
CA ALA A 123 -28.73 31.24 -9.18
C ALA A 123 -29.32 29.88 -8.76
N ALA A 124 -28.80 28.77 -9.27
CA ALA A 124 -29.25 27.44 -8.89
C ALA A 124 -28.68 27.06 -7.52
N HIS A 125 -29.56 26.58 -6.66
CA HIS A 125 -29.23 26.03 -5.34
C HIS A 125 -29.75 24.58 -5.27
N PRO A 126 -29.10 23.64 -5.97
CA PRO A 126 -29.49 22.24 -5.94
C PRO A 126 -29.40 21.71 -4.50
N THR A 127 -30.44 21.01 -4.05
CA THR A 127 -30.51 20.45 -2.68
C THR A 127 -30.19 18.95 -2.64
N SER A 128 -30.09 18.29 -3.79
CA SER A 128 -29.81 16.86 -3.90
C SER A 128 -29.13 16.55 -5.22
N PHE A 129 -28.23 15.58 -5.22
CA PHE A 129 -27.58 15.08 -6.42
C PHE A 129 -27.15 13.62 -6.20
N PRO A 130 -26.97 12.84 -7.29
CA PRO A 130 -26.46 11.46 -7.20
C PRO A 130 -25.02 11.46 -6.71
N MET A 131 -24.77 10.67 -5.65
CA MET A 131 -23.50 10.64 -4.93
C MET A 131 -22.66 9.41 -5.29
N ASP A 132 -21.39 9.65 -5.58
CA ASP A 132 -20.37 8.62 -5.70
C ASP A 132 -19.84 8.23 -4.31
N VAL A 133 -20.01 6.96 -3.95
CA VAL A 133 -19.61 6.42 -2.65
C VAL A 133 -18.10 6.31 -2.46
N PHE A 134 -17.27 6.33 -3.50
CA PHE A 134 -15.83 6.20 -3.36
C PHE A 134 -15.15 7.54 -3.15
N PHE A 135 -15.53 8.56 -3.94
CA PHE A 135 -14.86 9.85 -3.92
C PHE A 135 -15.58 10.91 -3.08
N LEU A 136 -16.89 10.77 -2.87
CA LEU A 136 -17.70 11.82 -2.25
C LEU A 136 -18.14 11.51 -0.81
N ILE A 137 -17.65 10.44 -0.17
CA ILE A 137 -17.93 10.13 1.26
C ILE A 137 -17.74 11.33 2.18
N PRO A 138 -16.65 12.13 2.07
CA PRO A 138 -16.46 13.26 2.98
C PRO A 138 -17.59 14.29 2.88
N PHE A 139 -18.14 14.49 1.68
CA PHE A 139 -19.26 15.40 1.44
C PHE A 139 -20.59 14.82 1.92
N TRP A 140 -20.77 13.50 1.81
CA TRP A 140 -21.93 12.82 2.41
C TRP A 140 -21.97 13.03 3.93
N LEU A 141 -20.81 12.98 4.58
CA LEU A 141 -20.70 13.15 6.02
C LEU A 141 -21.08 14.56 6.50
N LEU A 142 -21.01 15.58 5.62
CA LEU A 142 -21.46 16.94 5.93
C LEU A 142 -22.97 17.04 6.15
N ASN A 143 -23.76 16.05 5.72
CA ASN A 143 -25.19 16.00 6.03
C ASN A 143 -25.45 15.70 7.51
N PHE A 144 -24.47 15.12 8.22
CA PHE A 144 -24.60 14.68 9.60
C PHE A 144 -23.68 15.41 10.57
N LEU A 145 -22.53 15.89 10.09
CA LEU A 145 -21.48 16.50 10.91
C LEU A 145 -21.12 17.90 10.39
N PRO A 146 -20.77 18.85 11.27
CA PRO A 146 -20.28 20.16 10.85
C PRO A 146 -18.94 20.03 10.11
N ALA A 147 -18.68 20.94 9.18
CA ALA A 147 -17.52 20.90 8.29
C ALA A 147 -16.17 20.74 9.03
N GLY A 148 -16.01 21.42 10.17
CA GLY A 148 -14.80 21.32 11.00
C GLY A 148 -14.56 19.92 11.58
N VAL A 149 -15.63 19.21 11.96
CA VAL A 149 -15.52 17.82 12.48
C VAL A 149 -15.16 16.87 11.34
N VAL A 150 -15.76 17.03 10.16
CA VAL A 150 -15.38 16.21 8.99
C VAL A 150 -13.92 16.42 8.63
N VAL A 151 -13.44 17.67 8.59
CA VAL A 151 -12.02 17.96 8.35
C VAL A 151 -11.12 17.33 9.42
N LEU A 152 -11.51 17.44 10.70
CA LEU A 152 -10.78 16.81 11.79
C LEU A 152 -10.69 15.28 11.63
N LEU A 153 -11.80 14.63 11.25
CA LEU A 153 -11.83 13.18 11.01
C LEU A 153 -10.94 12.78 9.83
N LEU A 154 -10.94 13.54 8.73
CA LEU A 154 -10.05 13.30 7.60
C LEU A 154 -8.56 13.46 7.98
N VAL A 155 -8.23 14.50 8.74
CA VAL A 155 -6.88 14.73 9.26
C VAL A 155 -6.49 13.61 10.22
N ALA A 156 -7.39 13.19 11.12
CA ALA A 156 -7.16 12.09 12.05
C ALA A 156 -6.97 10.75 11.31
N LEU A 157 -7.73 10.48 10.26
CA LEU A 157 -7.55 9.30 9.41
C LEU A 157 -6.19 9.31 8.71
N PHE A 158 -5.79 10.46 8.16
CA PHE A 158 -4.50 10.61 7.48
C PHE A 158 -3.32 10.46 8.44
N VAL A 159 -3.33 11.20 9.55
CA VAL A 159 -2.29 11.15 10.59
C VAL A 159 -2.26 9.78 11.26
N GLY A 160 -3.42 9.23 11.60
CA GLY A 160 -3.56 7.88 12.13
C GLY A 160 -2.98 6.84 11.19
N GLY A 161 -3.33 6.90 9.89
CA GLY A 161 -2.79 6.01 8.87
C GLY A 161 -1.26 6.12 8.71
N LEU A 162 -0.67 7.30 8.89
CA LEU A 162 0.78 7.50 8.92
C LEU A 162 1.41 7.02 10.24
N ALA A 163 0.67 7.09 11.34
CA ALA A 163 1.11 6.64 12.65
C ALA A 163 1.02 5.12 12.83
N ILE A 164 0.16 4.41 12.08
CA ILE A 164 -0.03 2.95 12.20
C ILE A 164 1.30 2.18 12.27
N PRO A 165 2.28 2.37 11.36
CA PRO A 165 3.54 1.62 11.40
C PRO A 165 4.42 1.91 12.63
N TYR A 166 4.18 3.04 13.30
CA TYR A 166 4.93 3.46 14.50
C TYR A 166 4.16 3.12 15.80
N ALA A 167 2.84 3.08 15.73
CA ALA A 167 1.94 2.83 16.84
C ALA A 167 1.60 1.35 17.02
N SER A 168 1.57 0.57 15.94
CA SER A 168 1.65 -0.89 16.07
C SER A 168 2.97 -1.17 16.77
N ARG A 169 2.93 -1.67 18.01
CA ARG A 169 4.13 -2.18 18.68
C ARG A 169 4.88 -2.98 17.63
N ARG A 170 6.19 -2.74 17.49
CA ARG A 170 7.04 -3.70 16.80
C ARG A 170 6.91 -4.96 17.62
N GLU A 171 5.94 -5.80 17.28
CA GLU A 171 5.75 -7.08 17.91
C GLU A 171 7.08 -7.77 17.67
N THR A 172 7.84 -7.87 18.76
CA THR A 172 9.15 -8.44 18.62
C THR A 172 8.94 -9.88 18.16
N PRO A 173 9.80 -10.41 17.28
CA PRO A 173 9.78 -11.81 16.87
C PRO A 173 9.43 -12.80 17.99
N VAL A 174 9.91 -12.50 19.21
CA VAL A 174 9.73 -13.25 20.44
C VAL A 174 8.28 -13.22 20.95
N GLU A 175 7.59 -12.08 20.89
CA GLU A 175 6.23 -11.90 21.44
C GLU A 175 5.14 -12.50 20.53
N MET A 176 5.35 -12.51 19.21
CA MET A 176 4.37 -13.10 18.27
C MET A 176 4.35 -14.63 18.30
N GLY A 177 5.36 -15.30 18.86
CA GLY A 177 5.51 -16.76 18.75
C GLY A 177 5.76 -17.28 17.31
N VAL A 178 5.71 -16.40 16.29
CA VAL A 178 5.88 -16.75 14.87
C VAL A 178 7.36 -16.93 14.49
N ARG A 179 8.30 -16.41 15.28
CA ARG A 179 9.75 -16.53 15.04
C ARG A 179 10.42 -17.49 16.00
N HIS A 180 10.24 -18.78 15.72
CA HIS A 180 10.83 -19.86 16.51
C HIS A 180 12.02 -20.52 15.80
N SER A 181 12.26 -20.20 14.53
CA SER A 181 13.23 -20.90 13.68
C SER A 181 14.61 -20.27 13.69
N GLY A 182 14.73 -19.02 14.15
CA GLY A 182 15.97 -18.26 14.22
C GLY A 182 16.35 -17.66 12.87
N VAL A 183 17.20 -16.63 12.87
CA VAL A 183 17.67 -15.98 11.65
C VAL A 183 18.41 -16.99 10.78
N ALA A 184 18.08 -17.02 9.48
CA ALA A 184 18.74 -17.92 8.54
C ALA A 184 20.27 -17.70 8.56
N GLN A 185 21.02 -18.79 8.59
CA GLN A 185 22.47 -18.79 8.59
C GLN A 185 23.01 -19.48 7.33
N VAL A 186 24.17 -19.00 6.86
CA VAL A 186 24.84 -19.56 5.69
C VAL A 186 25.99 -20.45 6.18
N ILE A 187 25.93 -21.73 5.80
CA ILE A 187 27.00 -22.70 6.01
C ILE A 187 28.06 -22.43 4.95
N ASP A 188 29.09 -21.67 5.36
CA ASP A 188 30.14 -21.16 4.47
C ASP A 188 30.78 -22.27 3.62
N GLY A 189 31.03 -23.44 4.22
CA GLY A 189 31.65 -24.58 3.55
C GLY A 189 30.84 -25.15 2.38
N ASN A 190 29.52 -24.99 2.40
CA ASN A 190 28.62 -25.53 1.38
C ASN A 190 28.19 -24.48 0.35
N CYS A 191 28.32 -23.18 0.66
CA CYS A 191 27.86 -22.12 -0.19
C CYS A 191 28.70 -22.01 -1.47
N THR A 192 28.09 -22.30 -2.62
CA THR A 192 28.76 -22.25 -3.94
C THR A 192 28.76 -20.87 -4.59
N GLY A 193 28.01 -19.92 -4.03
CA GLY A 193 27.84 -18.59 -4.62
C GLY A 193 26.87 -18.52 -5.80
N CYS A 194 26.05 -19.54 -6.06
CA CYS A 194 25.13 -19.62 -7.20
C CYS A 194 23.92 -18.65 -7.18
N GLU A 195 23.78 -17.81 -6.15
CA GLU A 195 22.78 -16.74 -6.03
C GLU A 195 21.29 -17.15 -5.97
N LEU A 196 20.93 -18.43 -6.08
CA LEU A 196 19.50 -18.85 -6.05
C LEU A 196 18.76 -18.32 -4.81
N CYS A 197 19.35 -18.48 -3.62
CA CYS A 197 18.79 -17.97 -2.38
C CYS A 197 18.63 -16.43 -2.38
N TYR A 198 19.51 -15.70 -3.09
CA TYR A 198 19.44 -14.25 -3.23
C TYR A 198 18.21 -13.85 -4.05
N TYR A 199 17.95 -14.52 -5.17
CA TYR A 199 16.80 -14.26 -6.03
C TYR A 199 15.47 -14.68 -5.36
N ASP A 200 15.46 -15.81 -4.67
CA ASP A 200 14.21 -16.36 -4.11
C ASP A 200 13.80 -15.71 -2.79
N CYS A 201 14.68 -14.98 -2.11
CA CYS A 201 14.33 -14.31 -0.86
C CYS A 201 13.35 -13.14 -1.12
N PRO A 202 12.08 -13.17 -0.66
CA PRO A 202 11.13 -12.09 -0.94
C PRO A 202 11.39 -10.83 -0.12
N TYR A 203 12.21 -10.92 0.93
CA TYR A 203 12.40 -9.86 1.93
C TYR A 203 13.69 -9.04 1.78
N ASN A 204 14.49 -9.26 0.73
CA ASN A 204 15.82 -8.64 0.65
C ASN A 204 16.75 -8.97 1.83
N ALA A 205 16.57 -10.14 2.42
CA ALA A 205 17.37 -10.58 3.56
C ALA A 205 18.69 -11.22 3.17
N ILE A 206 18.92 -11.56 1.89
CA ILE A 206 20.18 -12.15 1.43
C ILE A 206 20.88 -11.16 0.51
N VAL A 207 22.19 -11.02 0.67
CA VAL A 207 23.09 -10.30 -0.24
C VAL A 207 24.26 -11.21 -0.61
N MET A 208 24.77 -11.05 -1.83
CA MET A 208 25.96 -11.76 -2.30
C MET A 208 27.15 -10.83 -2.14
N VAL A 209 28.18 -11.27 -1.43
CA VAL A 209 29.44 -10.53 -1.23
C VAL A 209 30.59 -11.29 -1.89
N PRO A 210 31.70 -10.60 -2.24
CA PRO A 210 32.91 -11.28 -2.71
C PRO A 210 33.34 -12.35 -1.71
N SER A 211 33.60 -13.56 -2.21
CA SER A 211 33.99 -14.67 -1.35
C SER A 211 35.36 -14.42 -0.72
N PRO A 212 35.52 -14.57 0.61
CA PRO A 212 36.82 -14.43 1.26
C PRO A 212 37.78 -15.58 0.91
N GLY A 213 37.28 -16.69 0.37
CA GLY A 213 38.08 -17.85 0.00
C GLY A 213 37.24 -18.99 -0.59
N PRO A 214 37.89 -20.08 -1.04
CA PRO A 214 37.17 -21.26 -1.52
C PRO A 214 36.34 -21.88 -0.40
N GLY A 215 35.15 -22.39 -0.72
CA GLY A 215 34.37 -23.18 0.24
C GLY A 215 34.98 -24.57 0.46
N LEU A 216 34.49 -25.29 1.46
CA LEU A 216 35.04 -26.59 1.88
C LEU A 216 34.52 -27.76 1.05
N SER A 217 33.29 -27.64 0.51
CA SER A 217 32.71 -28.67 -0.34
C SER A 217 33.31 -28.60 -1.74
N LYS A 218 33.32 -29.73 -2.45
CA LYS A 218 33.76 -29.78 -3.86
C LYS A 218 32.99 -28.80 -4.75
N ALA A 219 31.71 -28.58 -4.45
CA ALA A 219 30.86 -27.65 -5.18
C ALA A 219 31.20 -26.17 -4.86
N ALA A 220 31.70 -25.88 -3.65
CA ALA A 220 32.02 -24.54 -3.19
C ALA A 220 33.50 -24.15 -3.39
N ALA A 221 34.35 -25.10 -3.79
CA ALA A 221 35.80 -24.91 -3.95
C ALA A 221 36.17 -23.76 -4.89
N ASN A 222 35.37 -23.47 -5.91
CA ASN A 222 35.64 -22.42 -6.90
C ASN A 222 34.66 -21.24 -6.82
N ARG A 223 33.99 -21.05 -5.67
CA ARG A 223 33.02 -19.96 -5.50
C ARG A 223 33.72 -18.59 -5.60
N SER A 224 33.09 -17.65 -6.30
CA SER A 224 33.49 -16.24 -6.34
C SER A 224 32.70 -15.37 -5.36
N LEU A 225 31.53 -15.84 -4.95
CA LEU A 225 30.58 -15.12 -4.10
C LEU A 225 30.19 -15.96 -2.88
N LEU A 226 29.85 -15.26 -1.79
CA LEU A 226 29.30 -15.82 -0.57
C LEU A 226 27.96 -15.14 -0.27
N ALA A 227 26.93 -15.93 0.05
CA ALA A 227 25.67 -15.41 0.56
C ALA A 227 25.84 -14.92 2.02
N VAL A 228 25.28 -13.77 2.34
CA VAL A 228 25.23 -13.21 3.70
C VAL A 228 23.81 -12.79 4.01
N VAL A 229 23.33 -13.12 5.21
CA VAL A 229 21.97 -12.80 5.66
C VAL A 229 21.97 -11.49 6.46
N ILE A 230 21.14 -10.55 6.04
CA ILE A 230 20.79 -9.32 6.77
C ILE A 230 19.70 -9.67 7.78
N GLU A 231 20.09 -9.85 9.03
CA GLU A 231 19.21 -10.21 10.15
C GLU A 231 17.96 -9.32 10.25
N SER A 232 18.12 -8.00 10.11
CA SER A 232 17.02 -7.04 10.24
C SER A 232 15.92 -7.17 9.18
N ARG A 233 16.19 -7.91 8.10
CA ARG A 233 15.23 -8.17 7.01
C ARG A 233 14.74 -9.62 6.98
N CYS A 234 15.40 -10.53 7.68
CA CYS A 234 15.01 -11.93 7.70
C CYS A 234 13.73 -12.10 8.55
N VAL A 235 12.77 -12.86 8.03
CA VAL A 235 11.52 -13.22 8.72
C VAL A 235 11.39 -14.72 8.96
N GLU A 236 12.48 -15.48 8.80
CA GLU A 236 12.55 -16.91 9.16
C GLU A 236 11.61 -17.83 8.33
N CYS A 237 11.20 -17.40 7.13
CA CYS A 237 10.27 -18.13 6.27
C CYS A 237 10.82 -19.42 5.60
N GLY A 238 12.13 -19.68 5.66
CA GLY A 238 12.74 -20.90 5.12
C GLY A 238 12.83 -21.02 3.59
N ILE A 239 12.30 -20.08 2.79
CA ILE A 239 12.34 -20.15 1.31
C ILE A 239 13.76 -20.33 0.77
N CYS A 240 14.74 -19.64 1.36
CA CYS A 240 16.15 -19.76 0.98
C CYS A 240 16.76 -21.16 1.20
N ILE A 241 16.22 -21.96 2.13
CA ILE A 241 16.64 -23.34 2.37
C ILE A 241 16.13 -24.21 1.22
N GLY A 242 14.83 -24.11 0.90
CA GLY A 242 14.24 -24.86 -0.21
C GLY A 242 14.82 -24.49 -1.59
N ALA A 243 15.28 -23.24 -1.74
CA ALA A 243 15.95 -22.77 -2.95
C ALA A 243 17.42 -23.23 -3.07
N CYS A 244 18.05 -23.69 -1.98
CA CYS A 244 19.47 -24.03 -1.98
C CYS A 244 19.69 -25.51 -2.28
N PRO A 245 20.19 -25.89 -3.48
CA PRO A 245 20.43 -27.28 -3.82
C PRO A 245 21.68 -27.87 -3.15
N PHE A 246 22.46 -27.04 -2.47
CA PHE A 246 23.73 -27.41 -1.83
C PHE A 246 23.64 -27.43 -0.30
N GLU A 247 22.44 -27.29 0.26
CA GLU A 247 22.21 -27.30 1.72
C GLU A 247 23.15 -26.32 2.44
N ALA A 248 23.31 -25.13 1.87
CA ALA A 248 24.19 -24.09 2.40
C ALA A 248 23.46 -23.09 3.30
N LEU A 249 22.14 -23.23 3.46
CA LEU A 249 21.29 -22.34 4.26
C LEU A 249 20.56 -23.18 5.30
N GLU A 250 20.51 -22.69 6.54
CA GLU A 250 19.80 -23.34 7.63
C GLU A 250 19.08 -22.33 8.54
N LEU A 251 18.09 -22.81 9.28
CA LEU A 251 17.42 -22.08 10.35
C LEU A 251 17.86 -22.73 11.68
N PRO A 252 18.66 -22.05 12.52
CA PRO A 252 19.40 -22.67 13.61
C PRO A 252 18.53 -23.24 14.73
N LYS A 253 17.24 -22.85 14.79
CA LYS A 253 16.26 -23.36 15.75
C LYS A 253 15.18 -24.23 15.10
N PHE A 254 15.31 -24.51 13.80
CA PHE A 254 14.41 -25.37 13.05
C PHE A 254 15.21 -26.39 12.24
N LEU A 255 16.19 -27.00 12.89
CA LEU A 255 16.97 -28.08 12.31
C LEU A 255 16.14 -29.36 12.30
N GLU A 256 16.34 -30.20 11.27
CA GLU A 256 15.67 -31.50 11.17
C GLU A 256 15.81 -32.34 12.45
N ARG A 257 16.99 -32.31 13.09
CA ARG A 257 17.26 -33.02 14.35
C ARG A 257 16.38 -32.53 15.50
N ASP A 258 16.08 -31.24 15.56
CA ASP A 258 15.24 -30.66 16.61
C ASP A 258 13.77 -30.98 16.34
N VAL A 259 13.34 -30.94 15.08
CA VAL A 259 11.99 -31.35 14.66
C VAL A 259 11.76 -32.84 14.96
N LEU A 260 12.69 -33.71 14.57
CA LEU A 260 12.60 -35.15 14.84
C LEU A 260 12.60 -35.45 16.35
N ARG A 261 13.36 -34.69 17.15
CA ARG A 261 13.32 -34.79 18.61
C ARG A 261 11.95 -34.40 19.16
N GLN A 262 11.38 -33.27 18.73
CA GLN A 262 10.05 -32.82 19.13
C GLN A 262 8.96 -33.83 18.74
N VAL A 263 9.02 -34.38 17.53
CA VAL A 263 8.10 -35.43 17.08
C VAL A 263 8.24 -36.68 17.93
N ALA A 264 9.47 -37.13 18.19
CA ALA A 264 9.72 -38.30 19.03
C ALA A 264 9.20 -38.08 20.47
N GLU A 265 9.39 -36.89 21.04
CA GLU A 265 8.87 -36.51 22.36
C GLU A 265 7.33 -36.47 22.39
N ALA A 266 6.70 -35.92 21.36
CA ALA A 266 5.25 -35.90 21.23
C ALA A 266 4.65 -37.31 21.12
N LEU A 267 5.36 -38.24 20.46
CA LEU A 267 4.96 -39.63 20.30
C LEU A 267 5.23 -40.51 21.54
N ARG A 268 5.91 -40.01 22.59
CA ARG A 268 6.15 -40.79 23.82
C ARG A 268 4.82 -41.08 24.53
N PRO A 269 4.52 -42.34 24.89
CA PRO A 269 3.31 -42.67 25.61
C PRO A 269 3.29 -41.97 26.98
N GLY A 270 2.29 -41.10 27.20
CA GLY A 270 2.09 -40.34 28.44
C GLY A 270 2.19 -38.81 28.34
N SER A 271 2.57 -38.24 27.19
CA SER A 271 2.75 -36.78 26.99
C SER A 271 1.45 -35.99 26.74
N GLY A 272 0.31 -36.67 26.58
CA GLY A 272 -0.97 -36.07 26.16
C GLY A 272 -1.68 -35.14 27.15
N GLN A 273 -1.10 -34.80 28.30
CA GLN A 273 -1.73 -33.91 29.30
C GLN A 273 -1.19 -32.47 29.30
N ALA A 274 -0.12 -32.15 28.56
CA ALA A 274 0.53 -30.84 28.64
C ALA A 274 0.10 -29.83 27.55
N VAL A 275 -0.68 -30.22 26.54
CA VAL A 275 -1.05 -29.35 25.39
C VAL A 275 -2.49 -28.81 25.52
N ARG A 276 -2.95 -28.54 26.75
CA ARG A 276 -4.20 -27.83 27.03
C ARG A 276 -3.96 -26.75 28.09
N ALA A 277 -3.38 -25.62 27.69
CA ALA A 277 -3.50 -24.33 28.37
C ALA A 277 -3.16 -23.22 27.38
#